data_AF-A0A6B0HGB2-F1
#
_entry.id   AF-A0A6B0HGB2-F1
#
_cell.length_a   1.000
_cell.length_b   1.000
_cell.length_c   1.000
_cell.angle_alpha   90.00
_cell.angle_beta   90.00
_cell.angle_gamma   90.00
#
_symmetry.space_group_name_H-M   'P 1'
#
loop_
_entity.id
_entity.type
_entity.pdbx_description
1 polymer ?
#
loop_
_entity_poly.entity_id
_entity_poly.type
_entity_poly.pdbx_seq_one_letter_code
_entity_poly.pdbx_strand_id
1 'polypeptide(L)'
;MDTSRGSDANPFEETPLSPNHFGLLSAAVGLLGNGFTAFLLFRDPVWSVIIGLGTAIGLFLFVPAVMVGLLEERFGDLLSLEGSLFSDPHRLAAGIALATASVVTFAWRTTGDDLVVGLSTLFVATAVCYVVVAWLLPDVDV
;
A
#
# COMPACT_ATOMS: atom_id res chain seq x y z
N MET A 1 32.41 -30.88 -11.98
CA MET A 1 32.74 -29.47 -12.19
C MET A 1 31.46 -28.70 -11.95
N ASP A 2 31.43 -28.01 -10.82
CA ASP A 2 30.27 -27.34 -10.24
C ASP A 2 29.75 -26.22 -11.14
N THR A 3 28.46 -26.29 -11.47
CA THR A 3 27.69 -25.13 -11.96
C THR A 3 27.36 -24.27 -10.75
N SER A 4 28.21 -23.28 -10.44
CA SER A 4 27.88 -22.25 -9.47
C SER A 4 26.69 -21.46 -10.01
N ARG A 5 25.51 -21.75 -9.45
CA ARG A 5 24.31 -20.90 -9.53
C ARG A 5 24.74 -19.45 -9.29
N GLY A 6 24.36 -18.57 -10.21
CA GLY A 6 24.45 -17.14 -10.00
C GLY A 6 23.82 -16.83 -8.65
N SER A 7 24.57 -16.13 -7.82
CA SER A 7 24.07 -15.55 -6.60
C SER A 7 22.91 -14.64 -6.99
N ASP A 8 21.68 -15.01 -6.63
CA ASP A 8 20.52 -14.12 -6.55
C ASP A 8 20.85 -13.05 -5.50
N ALA A 9 21.74 -12.11 -5.87
CA ALA A 9 22.15 -11.02 -5.01
C ALA A 9 20.96 -10.06 -4.97
N ASN A 10 20.23 -10.06 -3.87
CA ASN A 10 19.22 -9.05 -3.62
C ASN A 10 19.93 -7.69 -3.70
N PRO A 11 19.61 -6.83 -4.68
CA PRO A 11 20.32 -5.58 -4.92
C PRO A 11 20.22 -4.60 -3.73
N PHE A 12 19.36 -4.89 -2.76
CA PHE A 12 19.17 -4.11 -1.54
C PHE A 12 19.87 -4.70 -0.31
N GLU A 13 20.55 -5.85 -0.41
CA GLU A 13 21.18 -6.53 0.74
C GLU A 13 22.33 -5.71 1.34
N GLU A 14 23.01 -4.91 0.53
CA GLU A 14 24.09 -4.00 0.95
C GLU A 14 23.64 -2.54 1.16
N THR A 15 22.38 -2.21 0.85
CA THR A 15 21.89 -0.82 0.90
C THR A 15 21.05 -0.55 2.15
N PRO A 16 21.32 0.50 2.94
CA PRO A 16 20.55 0.80 4.17
C PRO A 16 19.06 1.15 3.92
N LEU A 17 18.62 1.34 2.67
CA LEU A 17 17.29 1.80 2.30
C LEU A 17 16.64 0.87 1.26
N SER A 18 16.07 -0.24 1.73
CA SER A 18 15.23 -1.14 0.93
C SER A 18 13.80 -0.58 0.77
N PRO A 19 13.05 -1.01 -0.27
CA PRO A 19 11.63 -0.65 -0.44
C PRO A 19 10.78 -0.91 0.81
N ASN A 20 11.12 -1.92 1.61
CA ASN A 20 10.44 -2.22 2.87
C ASN A 20 10.60 -1.13 3.93
N HIS A 21 11.78 -0.52 4.03
CA HIS A 21 11.99 0.59 4.95
C HIS A 21 11.13 1.79 4.55
N PHE A 22 11.00 2.08 3.26
CA PHE A 22 10.11 3.12 2.78
C PHE A 22 8.64 2.78 3.01
N GLY A 23 8.23 1.53 2.77
CA GLY A 23 6.88 1.06 3.09
C GLY A 23 6.53 1.27 4.55
N LEU A 24 7.43 0.90 5.47
CA LEU A 24 7.24 1.09 6.90
C LEU A 24 7.17 2.57 7.29
N LEU A 25 8.06 3.40 6.74
CA LEU A 25 8.05 4.85 6.98
C LEU A 25 6.75 5.49 6.48
N SER A 26 6.32 5.15 5.27
CA SER A 26 5.06 5.65 4.71
C SER A 26 3.85 5.16 5.49
N ALA A 27 3.86 3.92 5.98
CA ALA A 27 2.83 3.40 6.87
C ALA A 27 2.75 4.20 8.18
N ALA A 28 3.90 4.49 8.80
CA ALA A 28 3.97 5.30 10.01
C ALA A 28 3.43 6.72 9.77
N VAL A 29 3.80 7.34 8.63
CA VAL A 29 3.29 8.65 8.23
C VAL A 29 1.78 8.60 7.96
N GLY A 30 1.27 7.56 7.32
CA GLY A 30 -0.17 7.39 7.08
C GLY A 30 -0.96 7.23 8.37
N LEU A 31 -0.45 6.39 9.29
CA LEU A 31 -1.06 6.15 10.58
C LEU A 31 -1.09 7.43 11.42
N LEU A 32 0.06 8.08 11.55
CA LEU A 32 0.18 9.31 12.35
C LEU A 32 -0.53 10.47 11.67
N GLY A 33 -0.38 10.67 10.37
CA GLY A 33 -1.03 11.76 9.64
C GLY A 33 -2.55 11.63 9.70
N ASN A 34 -3.12 10.62 9.03
CA ASN A 34 -4.57 10.49 8.95
C ASN A 34 -5.22 10.06 10.26
N GLY A 35 -4.58 9.16 11.02
CA GLY A 35 -5.12 8.72 12.32
C GLY A 35 -5.11 9.82 13.37
N PHE A 36 -4.02 10.59 13.50
CA PHE A 36 -3.98 11.72 14.44
C PHE A 36 -4.90 12.85 14.01
N THR A 37 -4.96 13.18 12.71
CA THR A 37 -5.90 14.17 12.20
C THR A 37 -7.34 13.77 12.47
N ALA A 38 -7.71 12.51 12.25
CA ALA A 38 -9.03 11.98 12.59
C ALA A 38 -9.32 12.10 14.10
N PHE A 39 -8.33 11.83 14.95
CA PHE A 39 -8.48 11.97 16.39
C PHE A 39 -8.74 13.41 16.82
N LEU A 40 -7.99 14.36 16.26
CA LEU A 40 -8.17 15.77 16.56
C LEU A 40 -9.56 16.29 16.16
N LEU A 41 -10.08 15.81 15.03
CA LEU A 41 -11.36 16.24 14.47
C LEU A 41 -12.55 15.58 15.15
N PHE A 42 -12.54 14.26 15.30
CA PHE A 42 -13.71 13.50 15.77
C PHE A 42 -13.67 13.20 17.26
N ARG A 43 -12.51 13.36 17.92
CA ARG A 43 -12.29 13.02 19.33
C ARG A 43 -12.67 11.56 19.67
N ASP A 44 -12.64 10.70 18.65
CA ASP A 44 -13.03 9.31 18.73
C ASP A 44 -11.82 8.42 18.42
N PRO A 45 -11.27 7.68 19.41
CA PRO A 45 -10.10 6.85 19.21
C PRO A 45 -10.36 5.68 18.26
N VAL A 46 -11.59 5.15 18.20
CA VAL A 46 -11.92 3.99 17.36
C VAL A 46 -11.83 4.38 15.89
N TRP A 47 -12.50 5.47 15.51
CA TRP A 47 -12.47 5.97 14.13
C TRP A 47 -11.06 6.38 13.69
N SER A 48 -10.30 6.97 14.61
CA SER A 48 -8.93 7.38 14.37
C SER A 48 -8.03 6.21 14.04
N VAL A 49 -8.17 5.10 14.78
CA VAL A 49 -7.44 3.86 14.53
C VAL A 49 -7.86 3.23 13.20
N ILE A 50 -9.16 3.15 12.91
CA ILE A 50 -9.65 2.57 11.65
C ILE A 50 -9.09 3.32 10.44
N ILE A 51 -9.24 4.65 10.42
CA ILE A 51 -8.80 5.50 9.32
C ILE A 51 -7.27 5.50 9.19
N GLY A 52 -6.58 5.60 10.33
CA GLY A 52 -5.12 5.58 10.38
C GLY A 52 -4.55 4.25 9.89
N LEU A 53 -5.08 3.11 10.35
CA LEU A 53 -4.63 1.79 9.92
C LEU A 53 -4.93 1.54 8.45
N GLY A 54 -6.12 1.89 7.97
CA GLY A 54 -6.46 1.71 6.56
C GLY A 54 -5.52 2.51 5.65
N THR A 55 -5.20 3.75 6.02
CA THR A 55 -4.22 4.58 5.30
C THR A 55 -2.82 3.98 5.39
N ALA A 56 -2.39 3.55 6.58
CA ALA A 56 -1.06 2.99 6.81
C ALA A 56 -0.81 1.70 6.03
N ILE A 57 -1.77 0.76 6.06
CA ILE A 57 -1.70 -0.49 5.31
C ILE A 57 -1.72 -0.18 3.81
N GLY A 58 -2.56 0.76 3.37
CA GLY A 58 -2.62 1.18 1.97
C GLY A 58 -1.25 1.67 1.46
N LEU A 59 -0.62 2.57 2.21
CA LEU A 59 0.71 3.09 1.90
C LEU A 59 1.81 2.02 2.01
N PHE A 60 1.73 1.12 2.99
CA PHE A 60 2.67 0.01 3.14
C PHE A 60 2.67 -0.91 1.92
N LEU A 61 1.49 -1.17 1.35
CA LEU A 61 1.35 -2.01 0.16
C LEU A 61 1.78 -1.26 -1.11
N PHE A 62 1.35 -0.01 -1.24
CA PHE A 62 1.54 0.85 -2.41
C PHE A 62 2.98 1.31 -2.61
N VAL A 63 3.59 1.96 -1.60
CA VAL A 63 4.87 2.68 -1.77
C VAL A 63 6.00 1.75 -2.23
N PRO A 64 6.21 0.59 -1.60
CA PRO A 64 7.27 -0.32 -2.03
C PRO A 64 7.02 -0.87 -3.44
N ALA A 65 5.76 -1.11 -3.82
CA ALA A 65 5.41 -1.62 -5.15
C ALA A 65 5.73 -0.59 -6.25
N VAL A 66 5.39 0.68 -6.03
CA VAL A 66 5.76 1.77 -6.94
C VAL A 66 7.28 1.93 -7.02
N MET A 67 7.99 1.87 -5.89
CA MET A 67 9.44 1.97 -5.90
C MET A 67 10.10 0.87 -6.72
N VAL A 68 9.62 -0.38 -6.60
CA VAL A 68 10.14 -1.49 -7.40
C VAL A 68 9.84 -1.27 -8.88
N GLY A 69 8.61 -0.91 -9.26
CA GLY A 69 8.27 -0.62 -10.66
C GLY A 69 9.13 0.50 -11.28
N LEU A 70 9.39 1.58 -10.53
CA LEU A 70 10.27 2.67 -10.99
C LEU A 70 11.74 2.23 -11.13
N LEU A 71 12.21 1.27 -10.33
CA LEU A 71 13.55 0.74 -10.43
C LEU A 71 13.68 -0.22 -11.62
N GLU A 72 12.68 -1.08 -11.85
CA GLU A 72 12.61 -1.95 -13.03
C GLU A 72 12.59 -1.12 -14.33
N GLU A 73 11.75 -0.09 -14.41
CA GLU A 73 11.70 0.80 -15.59
C GLU A 73 13.05 1.50 -15.85
N ARG A 74 13.78 1.86 -14.79
CA ARG A 74 15.05 2.59 -14.89
C ARG A 74 16.26 1.70 -15.16
N PHE A 75 16.24 0.44 -14.72
CA PHE A 75 17.40 -0.44 -14.71
C PHE A 75 17.17 -1.78 -15.43
N GLY A 76 16.10 -1.89 -16.22
CA GLY A 76 15.41 -3.06 -16.78
C GLY A 76 16.14 -4.29 -17.34
N ASP A 77 17.47 -4.39 -17.23
CA ASP A 77 18.26 -5.61 -17.48
C ASP A 77 19.27 -5.94 -16.36
N LEU A 78 19.64 -4.98 -15.51
CA LEU A 78 20.63 -5.16 -14.43
C LEU A 78 20.01 -5.62 -13.11
N LEU A 79 18.71 -5.38 -12.96
CA LEU A 79 17.91 -5.72 -11.79
C LEU A 79 16.72 -6.55 -12.27
N SER A 80 16.97 -7.77 -12.74
CA SER A 80 15.88 -8.74 -12.83
C SER A 80 15.41 -9.01 -11.40
N LEU A 81 14.42 -8.23 -10.96
CA LEU A 81 13.66 -8.37 -9.71
C LEU A 81 12.49 -9.36 -9.90
N GLU A 82 12.65 -10.26 -10.86
CA GLU A 82 11.69 -11.28 -11.27
C GLU A 82 11.38 -12.17 -10.06
N GLY A 83 10.15 -12.06 -9.56
CA GLY A 83 9.69 -12.73 -8.34
C GLY A 83 9.74 -11.91 -7.05
N SER A 84 10.02 -10.60 -7.10
CA SER A 84 9.90 -9.77 -5.90
C SER A 84 8.44 -9.72 -5.44
N LEU A 85 8.20 -9.92 -4.14
CA LEU A 85 6.87 -9.83 -3.47
C LEU A 85 6.19 -8.45 -3.64
N PHE A 86 6.86 -7.53 -4.34
CA PHE A 86 6.56 -6.13 -4.55
C PHE A 86 6.16 -5.81 -6.00
N SER A 87 6.44 -6.70 -6.94
CA SER A 87 6.04 -6.59 -8.36
C SER A 87 4.56 -6.97 -8.61
N ASP A 88 3.86 -7.46 -7.58
CA ASP A 88 2.49 -7.95 -7.72
C ASP A 88 1.47 -6.80 -7.94
N PRO A 89 0.79 -6.74 -9.11
CA PRO A 89 -0.21 -5.72 -9.42
C PRO A 89 -1.39 -5.73 -8.45
N HIS A 90 -1.76 -6.88 -7.87
CA HIS A 90 -2.83 -6.96 -6.88
C HIS A 90 -2.45 -6.25 -5.59
N ARG A 91 -1.17 -6.26 -5.22
CA ARG A 91 -0.67 -5.58 -4.04
C ARG A 91 -0.71 -4.06 -4.20
N LEU A 92 -0.34 -3.58 -5.40
CA LEU A 92 -0.47 -2.17 -5.76
C LEU A 92 -1.95 -1.75 -5.76
N ALA A 93 -2.83 -2.55 -6.37
CA ALA A 93 -4.26 -2.30 -6.40
C ALA A 93 -4.86 -2.24 -4.99
N ALA A 94 -4.50 -3.20 -4.12
CA ALA A 94 -4.93 -3.22 -2.74
C ALA A 94 -4.42 -1.99 -1.96
N GLY A 95 -3.17 -1.57 -2.19
CA GLY A 95 -2.60 -0.38 -1.58
C GLY A 95 -3.36 0.90 -1.92
N ILE A 96 -3.61 1.12 -3.22
CA ILE A 96 -4.38 2.28 -3.72
C ILE A 96 -5.80 2.22 -3.16
N ALA A 97 -6.48 1.08 -3.30
CA ALA A 97 -7.86 0.91 -2.90
C ALA A 97 -8.07 1.19 -1.41
N LEU A 98 -7.21 0.64 -0.55
CA LEU A 98 -7.33 0.80 0.90
C LEU A 98 -7.00 2.22 1.35
N ALA A 99 -5.97 2.86 0.78
CA ALA A 99 -5.65 4.25 1.07
C ALA A 99 -6.80 5.18 0.65
N THR A 100 -7.34 5.01 -0.57
CA THR A 100 -8.48 5.80 -1.05
C THR A 100 -9.73 5.57 -0.22
N ALA A 101 -10.08 4.32 0.08
CA ALA A 101 -11.26 3.98 0.88
C ALA A 101 -11.17 4.53 2.31
N SER A 102 -9.97 4.59 2.89
CA SER A 102 -9.75 5.21 4.20
C SER A 102 -10.04 6.70 4.19
N VAL A 103 -9.65 7.41 3.13
CA VAL A 103 -9.98 8.83 2.95
C VAL A 103 -11.49 9.03 2.74
N VAL A 104 -12.14 8.17 1.95
CA VAL A 104 -13.60 8.20 1.78
C VAL A 104 -14.31 7.97 3.11
N THR A 105 -13.82 7.03 3.92
CA THR A 105 -14.39 6.74 5.25
C THR A 105 -14.20 7.90 6.23
N PHE A 106 -13.04 8.55 6.19
CA PHE A 106 -12.79 9.80 6.91
C PHE A 106 -13.79 10.90 6.50
N ALA A 107 -14.01 11.08 5.20
CA ALA A 107 -14.97 12.06 4.70
C ALA A 107 -16.41 11.72 5.13
N TRP A 108 -16.81 10.45 5.01
CA TRP A 108 -18.12 9.97 5.45
C TRP A 108 -18.36 10.26 6.93
N ARG A 109 -17.35 10.07 7.78
CA ARG A 109 -17.43 10.29 9.24
C ARG A 109 -17.78 11.75 9.62
N THR A 110 -17.58 12.70 8.71
CA THR A 110 -18.01 14.10 8.91
C THR A 110 -19.54 14.27 8.83
N THR A 111 -20.24 13.31 8.22
CA THR A 111 -21.69 13.35 7.97
C THR A 111 -22.47 12.27 8.72
N GLY A 112 -21.81 11.20 9.16
CA GLY A 112 -22.42 10.10 9.92
C GLY A 112 -21.55 9.67 11.10
N ASP A 113 -22.16 9.00 12.07
CA ASP A 113 -21.53 8.54 13.32
C ASP A 113 -21.66 7.02 13.54
N ASP A 114 -22.53 6.36 12.78
CA ASP A 114 -22.76 4.91 12.88
C ASP A 114 -21.54 4.08 12.43
N LEU A 115 -20.97 3.33 13.38
CA LEU A 115 -19.80 2.49 13.14
C LEU A 115 -20.02 1.43 12.06
N VAL A 116 -21.21 0.81 12.03
CA VAL A 116 -21.52 -0.27 11.09
C VAL A 116 -21.62 0.29 9.68
N VAL A 117 -22.26 1.44 9.50
CA VAL A 117 -22.40 2.09 8.18
C VAL A 117 -21.04 2.55 7.66
N GLY A 118 -20.22 3.19 8.49
CA GLY A 118 -18.92 3.66 8.02
C GLY A 118 -17.92 2.53 7.80
N LEU A 119 -17.96 1.45 8.59
CA LEU A 119 -17.14 0.25 8.32
C LEU A 119 -17.59 -0.43 7.02
N SER A 120 -18.90 -0.53 6.80
CA SER A 120 -19.44 -1.03 5.53
C SER A 120 -18.99 -0.15 4.36
N THR A 121 -18.98 1.17 4.54
CA THR A 121 -18.49 2.14 3.55
C THR A 121 -17.02 1.90 3.23
N LEU A 122 -16.17 1.67 4.23
CA LEU A 122 -14.75 1.33 4.05
C LEU A 122 -14.59 0.07 3.21
N PHE A 123 -15.30 -1.02 3.55
CA PHE A 123 -15.20 -2.28 2.83
C PHE A 123 -15.70 -2.17 1.40
N VAL A 124 -16.86 -1.55 1.19
CA VAL A 124 -17.45 -1.37 -0.15
C VAL A 124 -16.55 -0.46 -1.00
N ALA A 125 -16.08 0.66 -0.47
CA ALA A 125 -15.16 1.54 -1.18
C ALA A 125 -13.86 0.83 -1.53
N THR A 126 -13.29 0.04 -0.60
CA THR A 126 -12.09 -0.76 -0.86
C THR A 126 -12.34 -1.77 -1.98
N ALA A 127 -13.43 -2.53 -1.92
CA ALA A 127 -13.77 -3.53 -2.94
C ALA A 127 -13.96 -2.90 -4.32
N VAL A 128 -14.71 -1.80 -4.41
CA VAL A 128 -14.96 -1.09 -5.67
C VAL A 128 -13.65 -0.52 -6.22
N CYS A 129 -12.88 0.20 -5.41
CA CYS A 129 -11.59 0.74 -5.84
C CYS A 129 -10.62 -0.37 -6.24
N TYR A 130 -10.58 -1.47 -5.50
CA TYR A 130 -9.72 -2.60 -5.82
C TYR A 130 -10.07 -3.21 -7.17
N VAL A 131 -11.36 -3.51 -7.43
CA VAL A 131 -11.80 -4.08 -8.71
C VAL A 131 -11.47 -3.15 -9.86
N VAL A 132 -11.73 -1.85 -9.72
CA VAL A 132 -11.43 -0.85 -10.76
C VAL A 132 -9.92 -0.77 -11.02
N VAL A 133 -9.10 -0.67 -9.96
CA VAL A 133 -7.65 -0.53 -10.11
C VAL A 133 -7.02 -1.82 -10.63
N ALA A 134 -7.41 -2.98 -10.10
CA ALA A 134 -6.92 -4.27 -10.56
C ALA A 134 -7.26 -4.50 -12.04
N TRP A 135 -8.42 -4.06 -12.51
CA TRP A 135 -8.79 -4.15 -13.92
C TRP A 135 -8.02 -3.18 -14.83
N LEU A 136 -7.59 -2.03 -14.29
CA LEU A 136 -6.81 -1.04 -15.04
C LEU A 136 -5.31 -1.35 -15.08
N LEU A 137 -4.81 -2.14 -14.13
CA LEU A 137 -3.41 -2.55 -14.13
C LEU A 137 -3.20 -3.63 -15.21
N PRO A 138 -2.11 -3.54 -15.98
CA PRO A 138 -1.79 -4.55 -16.97
C PRO A 138 -1.59 -5.90 -16.29
N ASP A 139 -2.25 -6.93 -16.80
CA ASP A 139 -1.89 -8.32 -16.47
C ASP A 139 -0.45 -8.52 -16.98
N VAL A 140 0.46 -8.76 -16.05
CA VAL A 140 1.76 -9.31 -16.39
C VAL A 140 1.52 -10.79 -16.65
N ASP A 141 1.17 -11.11 -17.91
CA ASP A 141 1.16 -12.49 -18.40
C ASP A 141 2.52 -13.13 -18.07
N VAL A 142 2.50 -14.19 -17.24
CA VAL A 142 3.65 -15.03 -16.85
C VAL A 142 4.13 -15.87 -18.02
#